data_AF-A0A835W6R9-F1
#
_entry.id   AF-A0A835W6R9-F1
#
_cell.length_a   1.000
_cell.length_b   1.000
_cell.length_c   1.000
_cell.angle_alpha   90.00
_cell.angle_beta   90.00
_cell.angle_gamma   90.00
#
_symmetry.space_group_name_H-M   'P 1'
#
loop_
_entity.id
_entity.type
_entity.pdbx_description
1 polymer ?
#
loop_
_entity_poly.entity_id
_entity_poly.type
_entity_poly.pdbx_seq_one_letter_code
_entity_poly.pdbx_strand_id
1 'polypeptide(L)'
;MAQEDEDSAEAGPGVRVVGKPLPGHTIVLRLASERFKTQVERWSAGESAGAEPSSKRRATVALPENGDAGGPQAARASSRQPPLLQLRVPLGSEEELPAALSVIKFAYTGHIEAGSIEEALQARQQADYLQMEGCVAACVAAVRGMLVPADDSSGDFDRDSDDEGGGGGDGTAGSRAERVLELYSCAPLWPDPEQEPAFAALLAEAKPRLVAHFGDALAVLNKQDLFEQMLALPAVGLEALLESDDFGTDSESSVVLVLAEWMAENYGSTDADTRRQLCGLLRLACCSRGYLEWVLPDLALDQHCHPDSQADWLPITLEQARCVAAYAAATSDDDRTTLKEVLDAAWSRSGSGRDNSPPAAWLSSAPRRQCVPREGLSFSFTRSKDELVECLGDLGSGEIEYLYFDVEDAPHAGICVAAMGLHWSPCIRYQQGQSAAGMWLGLKLPWAYHRPAEPQESPAPLRGADWGLARPFAQLPAEVYLHRWRGGQKEEARQEQEQQQEQGRQQAKQQRRALVAAQWADYLNSNMLTGCIKMLRPT
;
A
#
# COMPACT_ATOMS: atom_id res chain seq x y z
N MET A 1 -23.89 11.46 -63.15
CA MET A 1 -24.29 11.60 -61.74
C MET A 1 -24.17 10.21 -61.14
N ALA A 2 -22.92 9.83 -60.84
CA ALA A 2 -22.41 9.62 -59.47
C ALA A 2 -23.10 8.38 -58.88
N GLN A 3 -22.71 7.14 -59.17
CA GLN A 3 -21.41 6.47 -59.07
C GLN A 3 -20.76 6.71 -57.70
N GLU A 4 -21.20 5.85 -56.79
CA GLU A 4 -20.83 5.71 -55.40
C GLU A 4 -19.40 5.19 -55.28
N ASP A 5 -18.63 5.84 -54.41
CA ASP A 5 -17.28 5.44 -53.98
C ASP A 5 -17.38 4.19 -53.07
N GLU A 6 -17.46 3.01 -53.67
CA GLU A 6 -17.21 1.72 -53.02
C GLU A 6 -15.70 1.46 -52.94
N ASP A 7 -15.02 2.03 -51.95
CA ASP A 7 -13.74 1.50 -51.43
C ASP A 7 -13.39 2.03 -50.02
N SER A 8 -14.41 2.34 -49.21
CA SER A 8 -14.28 2.43 -47.76
C SER A 8 -14.56 1.06 -47.15
N ALA A 9 -13.59 0.15 -47.24
CA ALA A 9 -13.66 -1.16 -46.59
C ALA A 9 -13.72 -0.98 -45.06
N GLU A 10 -14.95 -1.09 -44.55
CA GLU A 10 -15.38 -1.65 -43.27
C GLU A 10 -14.47 -1.43 -42.05
N ALA A 11 -14.55 -0.23 -41.49
CA ALA A 11 -14.58 -0.12 -40.03
C ALA A 11 -16.04 -0.30 -39.63
N GLY A 12 -16.37 -1.36 -38.88
CA GLY A 12 -17.74 -1.62 -38.44
C GLY A 12 -18.35 -0.39 -37.76
N PRO A 13 -19.69 -0.24 -37.77
CA PRO A 13 -20.36 0.89 -37.14
C PRO A 13 -19.98 0.95 -35.65
N GLY A 14 -19.12 1.91 -35.29
CA GLY A 14 -18.61 2.09 -33.91
C GLY A 14 -17.11 2.38 -33.77
N VAL A 15 -16.29 2.22 -34.82
CA VAL A 15 -14.84 2.52 -34.71
C VAL A 15 -14.57 4.02 -34.84
N ARG A 16 -14.29 4.68 -33.72
CA ARG A 16 -13.85 6.08 -33.68
C ARG A 16 -12.35 6.16 -33.99
N VAL A 17 -11.97 6.95 -34.99
CA VAL A 17 -10.57 7.26 -35.28
C VAL A 17 -10.13 8.40 -34.37
N VAL A 18 -9.03 8.19 -33.64
CA VAL A 18 -8.46 9.16 -32.71
C VAL A 18 -7.09 9.62 -33.23
N GLY A 19 -6.80 10.91 -33.12
CA GLY A 19 -5.55 11.50 -33.59
C GLY A 19 -5.52 11.85 -35.09
N LYS A 20 -4.44 12.55 -35.51
CA LYS A 20 -4.19 12.85 -36.93
C LYS A 20 -3.28 11.77 -37.53
N PRO A 21 -3.51 11.35 -38.79
CA PRO A 21 -2.59 10.45 -39.48
C PRO A 21 -1.17 11.00 -39.48
N LEU A 22 -0.19 10.16 -39.12
CA LEU A 22 1.21 10.54 -39.11
C LEU A 22 1.92 10.01 -40.36
N PRO A 23 2.77 10.82 -41.01
CA PRO A 23 3.62 10.31 -42.07
C PRO A 23 4.63 9.31 -41.48
N GLY A 24 4.80 8.16 -42.13
CA GLY A 24 5.74 7.13 -41.72
C GLY A 24 6.42 6.47 -42.90
N HIS A 25 7.65 5.99 -42.69
CA HIS A 25 8.44 5.27 -43.66
C HIS A 25 8.21 3.77 -43.50
N THR A 26 7.66 3.14 -44.54
CA THR A 26 7.39 1.70 -44.56
C THR A 26 8.62 0.87 -44.20
N ILE A 27 9.81 1.26 -44.69
CA ILE A 27 11.05 0.55 -44.39
C ILE A 27 11.37 0.55 -42.89
N VAL A 28 11.19 1.68 -42.19
CA VAL A 28 11.46 1.80 -40.75
C VAL A 28 10.45 0.95 -39.97
N LEU A 29 9.17 1.12 -40.27
CA LEU A 29 8.11 0.41 -39.55
C LEU A 29 8.18 -1.12 -39.74
N ARG A 30 8.56 -1.61 -40.93
CA ARG A 30 8.77 -3.05 -41.19
C ARG A 30 9.97 -3.61 -40.45
N LEU A 31 11.05 -2.83 -40.32
CA LEU A 31 12.25 -3.29 -39.62
C LEU A 31 12.06 -3.27 -38.11
N ALA A 32 11.25 -2.36 -37.59
CA ALA A 32 11.07 -2.20 -36.15
C ALA A 32 9.96 -3.10 -35.56
N SER A 33 8.95 -3.49 -36.36
CA SER A 33 7.79 -4.25 -35.88
C SER A 33 7.42 -5.41 -36.81
N GLU A 34 7.40 -6.63 -36.27
CA GLU A 34 6.97 -7.83 -37.01
C GLU A 34 5.47 -7.75 -37.40
N ARG A 35 4.67 -7.08 -36.57
CA ARG A 35 3.26 -6.85 -36.89
C ARG A 35 3.09 -5.92 -38.09
N PHE A 36 3.81 -4.80 -38.12
CA PHE A 36 3.77 -3.89 -39.27
C PHE A 36 4.34 -4.53 -40.53
N LYS A 37 5.41 -5.33 -40.40
CA LYS A 37 5.95 -6.15 -41.49
C LYS A 37 4.90 -7.07 -42.09
N THR A 38 4.20 -7.84 -41.26
CA THR A 38 3.14 -8.76 -41.69
C THR A 38 2.00 -8.01 -42.38
N GLN A 39 1.60 -6.86 -41.84
CA GLN A 39 0.51 -6.05 -42.40
C GLN A 39 0.88 -5.45 -43.77
N VAL A 40 2.10 -4.93 -43.91
CA VAL A 40 2.59 -4.40 -45.19
C VAL A 40 2.74 -5.50 -46.23
N GLU A 41 3.26 -6.67 -45.86
CA GLU A 41 3.39 -7.81 -46.77
C GLU A 41 2.03 -8.30 -47.27
N ARG A 42 0.99 -8.27 -46.42
CA ARG A 42 -0.39 -8.56 -46.83
C ARG A 42 -0.89 -7.58 -47.89
N TRP A 43 -0.57 -6.29 -47.77
CA TRP A 43 -0.95 -5.30 -48.78
C TRP A 43 -0.26 -5.57 -50.12
N SER A 44 1.06 -5.83 -50.10
CA SER A 44 1.81 -6.14 -51.33
C SER A 44 1.38 -7.47 -51.99
N ALA A 45 0.96 -8.46 -51.20
CA ALA A 45 0.43 -9.72 -51.71
C ALA A 45 -0.97 -9.55 -52.32
N GLY A 46 -1.83 -8.71 -51.72
CA GLY A 46 -3.16 -8.38 -52.25
C GLY A 46 -3.11 -7.64 -53.58
N GLU A 47 -2.16 -6.72 -53.76
CA GLU A 47 -1.93 -6.03 -55.03
C GLU A 47 -1.46 -6.98 -56.16
N SER A 48 -0.79 -8.08 -55.79
CA SER A 48 -0.27 -9.07 -56.75
C SER A 48 -1.31 -10.13 -57.16
N ALA A 49 -2.37 -10.35 -56.37
CA ALA A 49 -3.42 -11.33 -56.65
C ALA A 49 -4.47 -10.84 -57.69
N GLY A 50 -4.43 -9.56 -58.07
CA GLY A 50 -5.30 -8.97 -59.11
C GLY A 50 -4.75 -9.11 -60.54
N ALA A 51 -3.57 -9.72 -60.72
CA ALA A 51 -2.88 -9.78 -62.02
C ALA A 51 -2.58 -11.22 -62.45
N GLU A 52 -3.60 -11.99 -62.82
CA GLU A 52 -3.43 -13.13 -63.75
C GLU A 52 -4.66 -13.33 -64.67
N PRO A 53 -4.44 -13.93 -65.86
CA PRO A 53 -5.20 -13.65 -67.07
C PRO A 53 -6.44 -14.54 -67.21
N SER A 54 -7.61 -13.91 -67.28
CA SER A 54 -8.84 -14.61 -67.66
C SER A 54 -8.84 -14.93 -69.17
N SER A 55 -8.26 -16.07 -69.53
CA SER A 55 -8.42 -16.72 -70.82
C SER A 55 -8.96 -18.13 -70.61
N LYS A 56 -10.29 -18.27 -70.68
CA LYS A 56 -11.06 -19.35 -71.33
C LYS A 56 -12.47 -19.46 -70.73
N ARG A 57 -13.47 -18.93 -71.43
CA ARG A 57 -14.77 -19.61 -71.60
C ARG A 57 -15.52 -19.06 -72.82
N ARG A 58 -15.44 -19.86 -73.89
CA ARG A 58 -16.51 -20.29 -74.80
C ARG A 58 -17.80 -19.41 -74.86
N ALA A 59 -17.94 -18.75 -76.01
CA ALA A 59 -19.10 -18.63 -76.90
C ALA A 59 -20.53 -18.69 -76.32
N THR A 60 -21.28 -17.60 -76.53
CA THR A 60 -22.61 -17.64 -77.17
C THR A 60 -22.92 -16.31 -77.86
N VAL A 61 -23.57 -16.45 -79.02
CA VAL A 61 -23.89 -15.48 -80.07
C VAL A 61 -25.04 -14.55 -79.66
N ALA A 62 -24.95 -13.23 -79.95
CA ALA A 62 -26.03 -12.41 -80.52
C ALA A 62 -25.58 -10.95 -80.81
N LEU A 63 -25.56 -10.60 -82.09
CA LEU A 63 -25.73 -9.24 -82.68
C LEU A 63 -27.22 -8.81 -82.54
N PRO A 64 -27.63 -7.51 -82.67
CA PRO A 64 -27.21 -6.50 -83.66
C PRO A 64 -26.81 -5.13 -83.05
N GLU A 65 -25.85 -4.39 -83.59
CA GLU A 65 -25.88 -3.48 -84.77
C GLU A 65 -26.75 -2.20 -84.65
N ASN A 66 -26.02 -1.07 -84.70
CA ASN A 66 -26.34 0.26 -85.24
C ASN A 66 -26.87 1.38 -84.32
N GLY A 67 -26.08 2.46 -84.23
CA GLY A 67 -26.52 3.77 -83.73
C GLY A 67 -25.40 4.74 -83.37
N ASP A 68 -24.79 5.33 -84.39
CA ASP A 68 -23.68 6.29 -84.43
C ASP A 68 -23.86 7.61 -83.64
N ALA A 69 -22.72 8.19 -83.21
CA ALA A 69 -22.33 9.62 -83.28
C ALA A 69 -21.85 10.31 -81.98
N GLY A 70 -20.55 10.64 -81.96
CA GLY A 70 -20.10 12.00 -81.63
C GLY A 70 -19.33 12.24 -80.33
N GLY A 71 -18.00 12.47 -80.44
CA GLY A 71 -17.27 13.40 -79.57
C GLY A 71 -15.92 12.91 -79.02
N PRO A 72 -14.77 13.43 -79.49
CA PRO A 72 -13.45 13.11 -78.92
C PRO A 72 -13.21 13.94 -77.66
N GLN A 73 -13.46 13.35 -76.48
CA GLN A 73 -13.07 13.96 -75.21
C GLN A 73 -11.68 13.46 -74.81
N ALA A 74 -10.71 14.36 -74.93
CA ALA A 74 -9.33 14.17 -74.54
C ALA A 74 -9.24 13.60 -73.12
N ALA A 75 -8.69 12.39 -73.03
CA ALA A 75 -8.33 11.75 -71.78
C ALA A 75 -7.29 12.63 -71.07
N ARG A 76 -7.77 13.46 -70.13
CA ARG A 76 -6.93 13.96 -69.04
C ARG A 76 -6.56 12.73 -68.24
N ALA A 77 -5.32 12.27 -68.42
CA ALA A 77 -4.63 11.44 -67.45
C ALA A 77 -4.57 12.23 -66.15
N SER A 78 -5.62 12.15 -65.33
CA SER A 78 -5.48 12.36 -63.90
C SER A 78 -4.44 11.36 -63.46
N SER A 79 -3.26 11.87 -63.11
CA SER A 79 -2.28 11.15 -62.33
C SER A 79 -2.97 10.66 -61.07
N ARG A 80 -3.57 9.45 -61.15
CA ARG A 80 -4.03 8.70 -59.99
C ARG A 80 -2.77 8.43 -59.19
N GLN A 81 -2.46 9.33 -58.26
CA GLN A 81 -1.54 9.01 -57.20
C GLN A 81 -2.08 7.73 -56.56
N PRO A 82 -1.26 6.70 -56.38
CA PRO A 82 -1.68 5.51 -55.66
C PRO A 82 -2.21 5.96 -54.28
N PRO A 83 -3.34 5.39 -53.81
CA PRO A 83 -3.90 5.76 -52.52
C PRO A 83 -2.82 5.59 -51.45
N LEU A 84 -2.63 6.63 -50.63
CA LEU A 84 -1.67 6.58 -49.54
C LEU A 84 -2.07 5.43 -48.60
N LEU A 85 -1.18 4.44 -48.46
CA LEU A 85 -1.39 3.32 -47.56
C LEU A 85 -1.50 3.83 -46.12
N GLN A 86 -2.62 3.58 -45.47
CA GLN A 86 -2.86 3.98 -44.08
C GLN A 86 -2.83 2.75 -43.18
N LEU A 87 -1.86 2.71 -42.28
CA LEU A 87 -1.80 1.71 -41.23
C LEU A 87 -2.57 2.22 -40.01
N ARG A 88 -3.57 1.46 -39.56
CA ARG A 88 -4.34 1.77 -38.37
C ARG A 88 -3.85 0.91 -37.21
N VAL A 89 -3.45 1.57 -36.13
CA VAL A 89 -3.16 0.92 -34.84
C VAL A 89 -4.44 0.96 -34.01
N PRO A 90 -5.05 -0.19 -33.69
CA PRO A 90 -6.19 -0.21 -32.78
C PRO A 90 -5.71 0.14 -31.37
N LEU A 91 -6.45 1.02 -30.70
CA LEU A 91 -6.24 1.42 -29.31
C LEU A 91 -7.44 0.95 -28.49
N GLY A 92 -7.22 0.59 -27.23
CA GLY A 92 -8.30 0.29 -26.27
C GLY A 92 -9.04 1.54 -25.82
N SER A 93 -8.36 2.68 -25.77
CA SER A 93 -8.92 3.98 -25.38
C SER A 93 -8.19 5.15 -26.07
N GLU A 94 -8.73 6.37 -25.93
CA GLU A 94 -8.06 7.60 -26.38
C GLU A 94 -6.82 7.93 -25.53
N GLU A 95 -6.74 7.42 -24.30
CA GLU A 95 -5.63 7.62 -23.36
C GLU A 95 -4.38 6.82 -23.74
N GLU A 96 -4.52 5.75 -24.53
CA GLU A 96 -3.37 4.97 -25.04
C GLU A 96 -2.62 5.67 -26.19
N LEU A 97 -3.16 6.75 -26.74
CA LEU A 97 -2.58 7.45 -27.88
C LEU A 97 -1.14 7.92 -27.63
N PRO A 98 -0.80 8.59 -26.51
CA PRO A 98 0.57 9.02 -26.23
C PRO A 98 1.55 7.85 -26.16
N ALA A 99 1.15 6.74 -25.54
CA ALA A 99 1.97 5.52 -25.45
C ALA A 99 2.24 4.94 -26.85
N ALA A 100 1.21 4.81 -27.69
CA ALA A 100 1.36 4.33 -29.06
C ALA A 100 2.27 5.25 -29.90
N LEU A 101 2.14 6.57 -29.72
CA LEU A 101 3.02 7.55 -30.37
C LEU A 101 4.46 7.44 -29.91
N SER A 102 4.70 7.23 -28.61
CA SER A 102 6.05 7.02 -28.06
C SER A 102 6.71 5.78 -28.64
N VAL A 103 5.97 4.67 -28.77
CA VAL A 103 6.44 3.43 -29.41
C VAL A 103 6.75 3.62 -30.90
N ILE A 104 5.91 4.36 -31.63
CA ILE A 104 6.20 4.70 -33.03
C ILE A 104 7.46 5.58 -33.12
N LYS A 105 7.63 6.55 -32.22
CA LYS A 105 8.82 7.40 -32.16
C LYS A 105 10.08 6.58 -31.82
N PHE A 106 9.96 5.56 -30.97
CA PHE A 106 11.05 4.62 -30.68
C PHE A 106 11.55 3.94 -31.95
N ALA A 107 10.67 3.52 -32.87
CA ALA A 107 11.07 2.92 -34.14
C ALA A 107 12.02 3.81 -34.97
N TYR A 108 11.95 5.14 -34.79
CA TYR A 108 12.83 6.10 -35.48
C TYR A 108 14.06 6.50 -34.67
N THR A 109 13.95 6.50 -33.35
CA THR A 109 14.94 7.13 -32.47
C THR A 109 15.76 6.12 -31.67
N GLY A 110 15.22 4.92 -31.45
CA GLY A 110 15.77 3.91 -30.53
C GLY A 110 15.66 4.29 -29.04
N HIS A 111 14.90 5.34 -28.69
CA HIS A 111 14.77 5.84 -27.32
C HIS A 111 13.30 6.03 -26.94
N ILE A 112 12.96 5.68 -25.69
CA ILE A 112 11.64 5.95 -25.10
C ILE A 112 11.72 7.25 -24.31
N GLU A 113 10.84 8.18 -24.64
CA GLU A 113 10.61 9.39 -23.86
C GLU A 113 9.38 9.14 -22.98
N ALA A 114 9.60 8.90 -21.69
CA ALA A 114 8.57 8.78 -20.67
C ALA A 114 8.97 9.65 -19.47
N GLY A 115 8.06 10.51 -19.01
CA GLY A 115 8.24 11.36 -17.83
C GLY A 115 7.81 10.70 -16.52
N SER A 116 7.08 9.59 -16.61
CA SER A 116 6.57 8.81 -15.47
C SER A 116 6.74 7.31 -15.67
N ILE A 117 6.63 6.55 -14.58
CA ILE A 117 6.67 5.09 -14.63
C ILE A 117 5.43 4.56 -15.34
N GLU A 118 4.27 5.17 -15.09
CA GLU A 118 3.03 4.84 -15.78
C GLU A 118 3.18 4.96 -17.31
N GLU A 119 3.69 6.09 -17.81
CA GLU A 119 3.89 6.31 -19.25
C GLU A 119 4.84 5.26 -19.86
N ALA A 120 5.91 4.90 -19.15
CA ALA A 120 6.84 3.87 -19.61
C ALA A 120 6.20 2.48 -19.66
N LEU A 121 5.34 2.13 -18.69
CA LEU A 121 4.62 0.85 -18.66
C LEU A 121 3.50 0.78 -19.70
N GLN A 122 2.78 1.87 -19.93
CA GLN A 122 1.81 1.96 -21.02
C GLN A 122 2.51 1.83 -22.39
N ALA A 123 3.65 2.50 -22.58
CA ALA A 123 4.48 2.34 -23.78
C ALA A 123 4.98 0.90 -23.94
N ARG A 124 5.35 0.22 -22.84
CA ARG A 124 5.72 -1.21 -22.85
C ARG A 124 4.56 -2.08 -23.37
N GLN A 125 3.35 -1.88 -22.86
CA GLN A 125 2.17 -2.64 -23.29
C GLN A 125 1.87 -2.45 -24.77
N GLN A 126 1.94 -1.20 -25.26
CA GLN A 126 1.77 -0.90 -26.68
C GLN A 126 2.90 -1.48 -27.54
N ALA A 127 4.13 -1.48 -27.04
CA ALA A 127 5.28 -2.07 -27.71
C ALA A 127 5.15 -3.58 -27.89
N ASP A 128 4.71 -4.28 -26.85
CA ASP A 128 4.44 -5.71 -26.89
C ASP A 128 3.32 -6.03 -27.88
N TYR A 129 2.21 -5.29 -27.82
CA TYR A 129 1.08 -5.42 -28.76
C TYR A 129 1.49 -5.23 -30.23
N LEU A 130 2.34 -4.23 -30.48
CA LEU A 130 2.89 -3.93 -31.80
C LEU A 130 4.06 -4.84 -32.19
N GLN A 131 4.53 -5.71 -31.29
CA GLN A 131 5.72 -6.55 -31.49
C GLN A 131 6.92 -5.70 -31.93
N MET A 132 7.14 -4.58 -31.23
CA MET A 132 8.22 -3.64 -31.53
C MET A 132 9.54 -4.15 -30.92
N GLU A 133 10.49 -4.52 -31.78
CA GLU A 133 11.75 -5.16 -31.37
C GLU A 133 12.58 -4.22 -30.48
N GLY A 134 13.07 -4.74 -29.34
CA GLY A 134 13.89 -3.99 -28.38
C GLY A 134 13.16 -2.94 -27.54
N CYS A 135 11.95 -2.52 -27.93
CA CYS A 135 11.21 -1.46 -27.27
C CYS A 135 10.73 -1.84 -25.86
N VAL A 136 10.24 -3.08 -25.67
CA VAL A 136 9.84 -3.60 -24.34
C VAL A 136 11.00 -3.54 -23.36
N ALA A 137 12.19 -4.00 -23.78
CA ALA A 137 13.40 -3.96 -22.96
C ALA A 137 13.84 -2.51 -22.65
N ALA A 138 13.71 -1.60 -23.62
CA ALA A 138 13.99 -0.18 -23.42
C ALA A 138 13.04 0.47 -22.40
N CYS A 139 11.75 0.14 -22.43
CA CYS A 139 10.78 0.62 -21.43
C CYS A 139 11.14 0.13 -20.02
N VAL A 140 11.46 -1.17 -19.85
CA VAL A 140 11.88 -1.71 -18.55
C VAL A 140 13.18 -1.05 -18.06
N ALA A 141 14.14 -0.81 -18.97
CA ALA A 141 15.37 -0.08 -18.64
C ALA A 141 15.09 1.38 -18.25
N ALA A 142 14.14 2.05 -18.88
CA ALA A 142 13.71 3.40 -18.51
C ALA A 142 13.10 3.43 -17.10
N VAL A 143 12.19 2.47 -16.79
CA VAL A 143 11.63 2.33 -15.43
C VAL A 143 12.74 2.08 -14.41
N ARG A 144 13.66 1.15 -14.71
CA ARG A 144 14.84 0.91 -13.85
C ARG A 144 15.64 2.20 -13.62
N GLY A 145 15.90 2.98 -14.69
CA GLY A 145 16.60 4.24 -14.62
C GLY A 145 15.90 5.30 -13.76
N MET A 146 14.57 5.32 -13.73
CA MET A 146 13.79 6.20 -12.86
C MET A 146 13.83 5.80 -11.38
N LEU A 147 14.07 4.51 -11.09
CA LEU A 147 14.24 4.03 -9.72
C LEU A 147 15.65 4.27 -9.21
N VAL A 148 16.68 4.14 -10.05
CA VAL A 148 18.09 4.31 -9.66
C VAL A 148 18.41 5.78 -9.42
N PRO A 149 19.18 6.13 -8.37
CA PRO A 149 19.66 7.50 -8.21
C PRO A 149 20.38 7.97 -9.47
N ALA A 150 20.15 9.21 -9.88
CA ALA A 150 21.10 9.91 -10.74
C ALA A 150 22.38 10.11 -9.91
N ASP A 151 23.25 9.09 -9.89
CA ASP A 151 24.56 9.22 -9.29
C ASP A 151 25.32 10.33 -10.03
N ASP A 152 25.92 11.20 -9.22
CA ASP A 152 26.77 12.33 -9.58
C ASP A 152 27.68 12.02 -10.76
N SER A 153 27.16 12.26 -11.96
CA SER A 153 27.94 12.27 -13.18
C SER A 153 28.73 13.58 -13.21
N SER A 154 29.82 13.58 -12.45
CA SER A 154 31.08 14.27 -12.73
C SER A 154 30.97 15.70 -13.29
N GLY A 155 31.00 16.68 -12.39
CA GLY A 155 31.43 18.04 -12.66
C GLY A 155 32.53 18.44 -11.69
N ASP A 156 33.68 17.78 -11.82
CA ASP A 156 34.95 18.14 -11.19
C ASP A 156 35.32 19.58 -11.56
N PHE A 157 35.02 20.52 -10.65
CA PHE A 157 35.61 21.85 -10.61
C PHE A 157 35.83 22.23 -9.15
N ASP A 158 37.04 21.88 -8.69
CA ASP A 158 37.88 22.67 -7.79
C ASP A 158 37.27 24.00 -7.32
N ARG A 159 36.92 24.07 -6.03
CA ARG A 159 37.04 25.29 -5.22
C ARG A 159 36.94 24.99 -3.73
N ASP A 160 38.10 25.02 -3.09
CA ASP A 160 38.28 25.37 -1.69
C ASP A 160 37.36 26.53 -1.30
N SER A 161 36.46 26.31 -0.34
CA SER A 161 35.79 27.36 0.43
C SER A 161 35.25 26.72 1.71
N ASP A 162 35.97 26.91 2.81
CA ASP A 162 35.47 26.73 4.16
C ASP A 162 34.25 27.65 4.37
N ASP A 163 33.05 27.08 4.55
CA ASP A 163 31.95 27.80 5.18
C ASP A 163 31.02 26.84 5.94
N GLU A 164 30.89 27.08 7.24
CA GLU A 164 29.96 26.43 8.16
C GLU A 164 28.54 26.99 7.91
N GLY A 165 27.60 26.16 7.46
CA GLY A 165 26.23 26.61 7.23
C GLY A 165 25.26 25.47 6.98
N GLY A 166 24.45 25.13 7.98
CA GLY A 166 23.58 23.97 7.99
C GLY A 166 22.39 23.98 7.03
N GLY A 167 21.84 22.78 6.84
CA GLY A 167 20.39 22.55 6.69
C GLY A 167 19.85 22.49 5.26
N GLY A 168 19.51 21.28 4.81
CA GLY A 168 18.66 21.11 3.62
C GLY A 168 18.95 19.85 2.81
N GLY A 169 18.93 18.67 3.44
CA GLY A 169 19.13 17.39 2.77
C GLY A 169 17.95 16.45 2.93
N ASP A 170 16.75 16.86 2.51
CA ASP A 170 15.53 16.02 2.59
C ASP A 170 14.74 15.93 1.27
N GLY A 171 15.10 16.71 0.24
CA GLY A 171 14.35 16.75 -1.02
C GLY A 171 14.61 15.59 -2.00
N THR A 172 15.74 14.88 -1.86
CA THR A 172 16.15 13.81 -2.80
C THR A 172 15.71 12.41 -2.39
N ALA A 173 15.40 12.18 -1.11
CA ALA A 173 14.90 10.89 -0.63
C ALA A 173 13.39 10.72 -0.91
N GLY A 174 12.60 11.78 -0.71
CA GLY A 174 11.15 11.78 -0.98
C GLY A 174 10.80 11.42 -2.42
N SER A 175 11.51 12.02 -3.40
CA SER A 175 11.29 11.71 -4.82
C SER A 175 11.54 10.24 -5.18
N ARG A 176 12.45 9.53 -4.48
CA ARG A 176 12.77 8.11 -4.78
C ARG A 176 11.70 7.17 -4.25
N ALA A 177 11.23 7.43 -3.04
CA ALA A 177 10.13 6.69 -2.43
C ALA A 177 8.86 6.78 -3.28
N GLU A 178 8.55 8.01 -3.73
CA GLU A 178 7.41 8.27 -4.61
C GLU A 178 7.46 7.43 -5.89
N ARG A 179 8.62 7.29 -6.53
CA ARG A 179 8.76 6.45 -7.74
C ARG A 179 8.56 4.97 -7.47
N VAL A 180 9.02 4.46 -6.33
CA VAL A 180 8.77 3.05 -5.97
C VAL A 180 7.29 2.85 -5.71
N LEU A 181 6.63 3.75 -4.97
CA LEU A 181 5.19 3.68 -4.73
C LEU A 181 4.40 3.76 -6.04
N GLU A 182 4.77 4.68 -6.95
CA GLU A 182 4.18 4.81 -8.29
C GLU A 182 4.27 3.50 -9.08
N LEU A 183 5.44 2.82 -9.06
CA LEU A 183 5.59 1.51 -9.70
C LEU A 183 4.56 0.49 -9.21
N TYR A 184 4.39 0.39 -7.89
CA TYR A 184 3.41 -0.53 -7.29
C TYR A 184 1.97 -0.11 -7.59
N SER A 185 1.65 1.18 -7.57
CA SER A 185 0.33 1.69 -7.98
C SER A 185 -0.02 1.34 -9.43
N CYS A 186 0.98 1.19 -10.31
CA CYS A 186 0.81 0.73 -11.69
C CYS A 186 0.71 -0.80 -11.86
N ALA A 187 0.44 -1.58 -10.80
CA ALA A 187 0.30 -3.04 -10.86
C ALA A 187 -0.60 -3.57 -12.00
N PRO A 188 -1.75 -2.93 -12.35
CA PRO A 188 -2.58 -3.38 -13.47
C PRO A 188 -1.89 -3.34 -14.85
N LEU A 189 -0.79 -2.59 -14.99
CA LEU A 189 -0.02 -2.47 -16.23
C LEU A 189 1.16 -3.45 -16.30
N TRP A 190 1.40 -4.21 -15.23
CA TRP A 190 2.54 -5.13 -15.16
C TRP A 190 2.33 -6.32 -16.09
N PRO A 191 3.41 -6.79 -16.76
CA PRO A 191 3.38 -8.12 -17.36
C PRO A 191 3.25 -9.21 -16.31
N ASP A 192 2.90 -10.40 -16.78
CA ASP A 192 3.12 -11.62 -16.02
C ASP A 192 4.64 -11.80 -15.75
N PRO A 193 5.09 -11.70 -14.47
CA PRO A 193 6.50 -11.82 -14.12
C PRO A 193 7.08 -13.20 -14.45
N GLU A 194 6.26 -14.25 -14.53
CA GLU A 194 6.71 -15.60 -14.90
C GLU A 194 7.11 -15.68 -16.38
N GLN A 195 6.49 -14.86 -17.23
CA GLN A 195 6.74 -14.82 -18.67
C GLN A 195 7.84 -13.80 -19.02
N GLU A 196 8.02 -12.76 -18.19
CA GLU A 196 8.96 -11.67 -18.43
C GLU A 196 10.04 -11.55 -17.35
N PRO A 197 11.16 -12.30 -17.46
CA PRO A 197 12.21 -12.32 -16.43
C PRO A 197 12.89 -10.96 -16.22
N ALA A 198 12.92 -10.11 -17.24
CA ALA A 198 13.46 -8.75 -17.12
C ALA A 198 12.61 -7.88 -16.18
N PHE A 199 11.28 -8.04 -16.20
CA PHE A 199 10.39 -7.32 -15.31
C PHE A 199 10.40 -7.95 -13.91
N ALA A 200 10.46 -9.27 -13.80
CA ALA A 200 10.65 -9.93 -12.51
C ALA A 200 11.95 -9.45 -11.80
N ALA A 201 13.05 -9.30 -12.54
CA ALA A 201 14.29 -8.73 -12.02
C ALA A 201 14.11 -7.27 -11.55
N LEU A 202 13.34 -6.46 -12.29
CA LEU A 202 13.01 -5.10 -11.87
C LEU A 202 12.22 -5.08 -10.54
N LEU A 203 11.22 -5.96 -10.39
CA LEU A 203 10.46 -6.08 -9.13
C LEU A 203 11.35 -6.53 -7.97
N ALA A 204 12.28 -7.46 -8.23
CA ALA A 204 13.25 -7.92 -7.24
C ALA A 204 14.20 -6.77 -6.79
N GLU A 205 14.53 -5.84 -7.68
CA GLU A 205 15.31 -4.63 -7.35
C GLU A 205 14.48 -3.54 -6.65
N ALA A 206 13.18 -3.46 -6.95
CA ALA A 206 12.26 -2.47 -6.37
C ALA A 206 11.85 -2.84 -4.94
N LYS A 207 11.65 -4.13 -4.65
CA LYS A 207 11.18 -4.61 -3.34
C LYS A 207 12.05 -4.13 -2.16
N PRO A 208 13.39 -4.24 -2.17
CA PRO A 208 14.22 -3.71 -1.09
C PRO A 208 14.06 -2.21 -0.86
N ARG A 209 13.76 -1.44 -1.92
CA ARG A 209 13.55 0.01 -1.83
C ARG A 209 12.20 0.34 -1.21
N LEU A 210 11.16 -0.44 -1.55
CA LEU A 210 9.85 -0.33 -0.91
C LEU A 210 9.98 -0.62 0.60
N VAL A 211 10.67 -1.70 0.95
CA VAL A 211 10.91 -2.09 2.34
C VAL A 211 11.74 -1.04 3.07
N ALA A 212 12.76 -0.46 2.42
CA ALA A 212 13.58 0.61 3.01
C ALA A 212 12.78 1.91 3.24
N HIS A 213 11.84 2.23 2.34
CA HIS A 213 10.95 3.39 2.49
C HIS A 213 10.06 3.28 3.72
N PHE A 214 9.36 2.15 3.88
CA PHE A 214 8.50 1.93 5.04
C PHE A 214 9.30 1.62 6.31
N GLY A 215 10.48 1.02 6.18
CA GLY A 215 11.41 0.70 7.27
C GLY A 215 10.95 -0.48 8.12
N ASP A 216 9.96 -0.24 8.97
CA ASP A 216 9.44 -1.20 9.94
C ASP A 216 7.96 -0.95 10.31
N ALA A 217 7.32 -1.97 10.89
CA ALA A 217 5.91 -1.94 11.24
C ALA A 217 5.57 -0.83 12.25
N LEU A 218 6.47 -0.50 13.18
CA LEU A 218 6.20 0.57 14.14
C LEU A 218 6.26 1.94 13.48
N ALA A 219 7.21 2.17 12.58
CA ALA A 219 7.28 3.40 11.80
C ALA A 219 6.00 3.60 10.96
N VAL A 220 5.52 2.54 10.30
CA VAL A 220 4.27 2.55 9.53
C VAL A 220 3.07 2.88 10.41
N LEU A 221 2.92 2.21 11.56
CA LEU A 221 1.74 2.37 12.40
C LEU A 221 1.73 3.63 13.27
N ASN A 222 2.88 4.31 13.44
CA ASN A 222 3.01 5.46 14.32
C ASN A 222 3.40 6.76 13.60
N LYS A 223 3.47 6.77 12.26
CA LYS A 223 3.68 7.99 11.46
C LYS A 223 2.53 8.15 10.47
N GLN A 224 1.81 9.27 10.54
CA GLN A 224 0.64 9.53 9.70
C GLN A 224 0.93 9.33 8.20
N ASP A 225 2.00 9.92 7.67
CA ASP A 225 2.31 9.85 6.23
C ASP A 225 2.58 8.40 5.77
N LEU A 226 3.33 7.61 6.54
CA LEU A 226 3.60 6.21 6.19
C LEU A 226 2.36 5.34 6.36
N PHE A 227 1.52 5.64 7.34
CA PHE A 227 0.26 4.94 7.55
C PHE A 227 -0.68 5.14 6.35
N GLU A 228 -0.89 6.38 5.91
CA GLU A 228 -1.71 6.69 4.73
C GLU A 228 -1.15 6.06 3.45
N GLN A 229 0.17 6.11 3.26
CA GLN A 229 0.82 5.47 2.11
C GLN A 229 0.70 3.94 2.16
N MET A 230 0.72 3.33 3.34
CA MET A 230 0.48 1.90 3.51
C MET A 230 -0.95 1.54 3.14
N LEU A 231 -1.95 2.33 3.58
CA LEU A 231 -3.36 2.09 3.24
C LEU A 231 -3.64 2.22 1.74
N ALA A 232 -2.95 3.15 1.05
CA ALA A 232 -3.06 3.36 -0.39
C ALA A 232 -2.29 2.32 -1.24
N LEU A 233 -1.48 1.48 -0.61
CA LEU A 233 -0.64 0.51 -1.30
C LEU A 233 -1.52 -0.62 -1.87
N PRO A 234 -1.35 -1.01 -3.15
CA PRO A 234 -2.08 -2.16 -3.69
C PRO A 234 -1.59 -3.47 -3.06
N ALA A 235 -2.42 -4.52 -3.15
CA ALA A 235 -2.16 -5.80 -2.49
C ALA A 235 -0.77 -6.38 -2.81
N VAL A 236 -0.31 -6.28 -4.06
CA VAL A 236 1.03 -6.77 -4.48
C VAL A 236 2.18 -6.00 -3.83
N GLY A 237 1.98 -4.72 -3.50
CA GLY A 237 2.96 -3.93 -2.75
C GLY A 237 2.99 -4.33 -1.28
N LEU A 238 1.81 -4.54 -0.69
CA LEU A 238 1.71 -5.02 0.69
C LEU A 238 2.29 -6.43 0.82
N GLU A 239 2.05 -7.31 -0.14
CA GLU A 239 2.68 -8.62 -0.22
C GLU A 239 4.21 -8.50 -0.24
N ALA A 240 4.77 -7.65 -1.11
CA ALA A 240 6.22 -7.45 -1.17
C ALA A 240 6.79 -6.96 0.17
N LEU A 241 6.06 -6.11 0.90
CA LEU A 241 6.43 -5.65 2.24
C LEU A 241 6.38 -6.80 3.26
N LEU A 242 5.26 -7.52 3.31
CA LEU A 242 5.01 -8.63 4.23
C LEU A 242 5.84 -9.87 3.91
N GLU A 243 6.36 -10.05 2.71
CA GLU A 243 7.24 -11.17 2.40
C GLU A 243 8.68 -10.92 2.90
N SER A 244 9.08 -9.65 3.07
CA SER A 244 10.47 -9.28 3.36
C SER A 244 10.89 -9.47 4.83
N ASP A 245 11.96 -10.21 5.08
CA ASP A 245 12.61 -10.32 6.41
C ASP A 245 13.16 -8.99 6.94
N ASP A 246 13.46 -8.06 6.03
CA ASP A 246 14.01 -6.74 6.34
C ASP A 246 12.93 -5.71 6.75
N PHE A 247 11.65 -6.02 6.58
CA PHE A 247 10.58 -5.19 7.12
C PHE A 247 10.55 -5.40 8.65
N GLY A 248 11.13 -4.43 9.35
CA GLY A 248 11.38 -4.59 10.77
C GLY A 248 10.10 -4.69 11.59
N THR A 249 10.16 -5.31 12.77
CA THR A 249 9.04 -5.33 13.70
C THR A 249 9.51 -5.47 15.14
N ASP A 250 8.69 -5.03 16.09
CA ASP A 250 8.90 -5.29 17.51
C ASP A 250 8.48 -6.72 17.90
N SER A 251 7.38 -7.18 17.31
CA SER A 251 6.86 -8.54 17.31
C SER A 251 5.99 -8.75 16.07
N GLU A 252 5.75 -9.99 15.64
CA GLU A 252 4.89 -10.21 14.47
C GLU A 252 3.45 -9.74 14.69
N SER A 253 3.02 -9.52 15.94
CA SER A 253 1.72 -8.92 16.26
C SER A 253 1.52 -7.55 15.60
N SER A 254 2.57 -6.73 15.48
CA SER A 254 2.48 -5.43 14.80
C SER A 254 2.37 -5.59 13.28
N VAL A 255 2.95 -6.65 12.71
CA VAL A 255 2.76 -6.99 11.29
C VAL A 255 1.32 -7.44 11.04
N VAL A 256 0.73 -8.22 11.97
CA VAL A 256 -0.69 -8.57 11.91
C VAL A 256 -1.57 -7.32 12.00
N LEU A 257 -1.19 -6.33 12.82
CA LEU A 257 -1.89 -5.04 12.89
C LEU A 257 -1.78 -4.24 11.58
N VAL A 258 -0.60 -4.15 10.96
CA VAL A 258 -0.45 -3.51 9.64
C VAL A 258 -1.41 -4.12 8.63
N LEU A 259 -1.47 -5.45 8.55
CA LEU A 259 -2.39 -6.12 7.63
C LEU A 259 -3.86 -5.87 8.01
N ALA A 260 -4.19 -5.87 9.30
CA ALA A 260 -5.56 -5.61 9.74
C ALA A 260 -6.03 -4.20 9.36
N GLU A 261 -5.21 -3.17 9.61
CA GLU A 261 -5.52 -1.78 9.24
C GLU A 261 -5.68 -1.63 7.73
N TRP A 262 -4.81 -2.28 6.94
CA TRP A 262 -4.94 -2.32 5.49
C TRP A 262 -6.23 -3.02 5.03
N MET A 263 -6.55 -4.17 5.63
CA MET A 263 -7.77 -4.93 5.30
C MET A 263 -9.02 -4.13 5.65
N ALA A 264 -9.04 -3.39 6.75
CA ALA A 264 -10.18 -2.58 7.13
C ALA A 264 -10.57 -1.56 6.03
N GLU A 265 -9.58 -1.01 5.32
CA GLU A 265 -9.81 -0.10 4.19
C GLU A 265 -10.03 -0.85 2.85
N ASN A 266 -9.26 -1.90 2.59
CA ASN A 266 -9.17 -2.53 1.25
C ASN A 266 -9.93 -3.86 1.12
N TYR A 267 -10.69 -4.30 2.13
CA TYR A 267 -11.40 -5.58 2.09
C TYR A 267 -12.34 -5.68 0.87
N GLY A 268 -13.08 -4.60 0.58
CA GLY A 268 -14.08 -4.57 -0.48
C GLY A 268 -13.51 -4.48 -1.90
N SER A 269 -12.29 -3.98 -2.06
CA SER A 269 -11.58 -3.87 -3.34
C SER A 269 -10.75 -5.10 -3.67
N THR A 270 -10.51 -5.97 -2.70
CA THR A 270 -9.65 -7.15 -2.82
C THR A 270 -10.50 -8.43 -2.94
N ASP A 271 -10.03 -9.42 -3.70
CA ASP A 271 -10.68 -10.74 -3.77
C ASP A 271 -10.24 -11.68 -2.64
N ALA A 272 -10.96 -12.79 -2.46
CA ALA A 272 -10.70 -13.72 -1.36
C ALA A 272 -9.37 -14.47 -1.49
N ASP A 273 -8.87 -14.71 -2.71
CA ASP A 273 -7.62 -15.42 -2.93
C ASP A 273 -6.44 -14.52 -2.54
N THR A 274 -6.47 -13.25 -2.97
CA THR A 274 -5.48 -12.24 -2.57
C THR A 274 -5.46 -12.04 -1.05
N ARG A 275 -6.63 -11.98 -0.39
CA ARG A 275 -6.67 -11.89 1.09
C ARG A 275 -6.04 -13.09 1.77
N ARG A 276 -6.30 -14.31 1.28
CA ARG A 276 -5.68 -15.53 1.80
C ARG A 276 -4.17 -15.53 1.59
N GLN A 277 -3.70 -15.08 0.43
CA GLN A 277 -2.27 -14.95 0.12
C GLN A 277 -1.59 -14.02 1.13
N LEU A 278 -2.13 -12.82 1.36
CA LEU A 278 -1.60 -11.87 2.34
C LEU A 278 -1.59 -12.44 3.76
N CYS A 279 -2.67 -13.07 4.20
CA CYS A 279 -2.72 -13.73 5.51
C CYS A 279 -1.72 -14.88 5.61
N GLY A 280 -1.41 -15.54 4.50
CA GLY A 280 -0.42 -16.61 4.41
C GLY A 280 1.02 -16.16 4.64
N LEU A 281 1.31 -14.85 4.57
CA LEU A 281 2.63 -14.27 4.83
C LEU A 281 2.89 -13.96 6.31
N LEU A 282 1.86 -14.05 7.16
CA LEU A 282 1.98 -13.79 8.60
C LEU A 282 2.75 -14.91 9.31
N ARG A 283 3.56 -14.54 10.30
CA ARG A 283 4.31 -15.49 11.14
C ARG A 283 3.68 -15.58 12.52
N LEU A 284 2.48 -16.15 12.58
CA LEU A 284 1.65 -16.14 13.78
C LEU A 284 2.36 -16.74 15.01
N ALA A 285 3.16 -17.79 14.84
CA ALA A 285 3.94 -18.39 15.94
C ALA A 285 4.98 -17.44 16.56
N CYS A 286 5.36 -16.38 15.87
CA CYS A 286 6.26 -15.33 16.34
C CYS A 286 5.53 -14.09 16.89
N CYS A 287 4.19 -14.12 16.98
CA CYS A 287 3.42 -13.08 17.67
C CYS A 287 3.71 -13.07 19.17
N SER A 288 3.46 -11.93 19.82
CA SER A 288 3.61 -11.83 21.27
C SER A 288 2.67 -12.81 21.98
N ARG A 289 3.08 -13.28 23.17
CA ARG A 289 2.26 -14.19 23.97
C ARG A 289 0.88 -13.61 24.29
N GLY A 290 0.83 -12.33 24.64
CA GLY A 290 -0.44 -11.62 24.87
C GLY A 290 -1.33 -11.64 23.63
N TYR A 291 -0.77 -11.47 22.44
CA TYR A 291 -1.52 -11.55 21.19
C TYR A 291 -2.09 -12.95 20.94
N LEU A 292 -1.27 -13.99 21.10
CA LEU A 292 -1.67 -15.38 20.88
C LEU A 292 -2.73 -15.89 21.87
N GLU A 293 -2.68 -15.43 23.12
CA GLU A 293 -3.62 -15.82 24.16
C GLU A 293 -4.94 -15.02 24.12
N TRP A 294 -4.95 -13.81 23.55
CA TRP A 294 -6.07 -12.86 23.67
C TRP A 294 -6.66 -12.45 22.34
N VAL A 295 -5.83 -11.89 21.46
CA VAL A 295 -6.29 -11.28 20.21
C VAL A 295 -6.63 -12.36 19.19
N LEU A 296 -5.74 -13.34 19.01
CA LEU A 296 -5.94 -14.38 18.01
C LEU A 296 -7.20 -15.24 18.26
N PRO A 297 -7.50 -15.69 19.51
CA PRO A 297 -8.75 -16.40 19.79
C PRO A 297 -10.01 -15.55 19.59
N ASP A 298 -9.95 -14.25 19.90
CA ASP A 298 -11.08 -13.35 19.70
C ASP A 298 -11.34 -13.08 18.20
N LEU A 299 -10.28 -12.89 17.40
CA LEU A 299 -10.40 -12.83 15.93
C LEU A 299 -11.02 -14.13 15.37
N ALA A 300 -10.54 -15.27 15.84
CA ALA A 300 -11.06 -16.57 15.44
C ALA A 300 -12.54 -16.80 15.82
N LEU A 301 -12.95 -16.25 16.98
CA LEU A 301 -14.33 -16.30 17.43
C LEU A 301 -15.23 -15.39 16.59
N ASP A 302 -14.76 -14.19 16.22
CA ASP A 302 -15.53 -13.27 15.38
C ASP A 302 -15.76 -13.87 13.99
N GLN A 303 -14.75 -14.50 13.39
CA GLN A 303 -14.92 -15.28 12.15
C GLN A 303 -16.00 -16.36 12.30
N HIS A 304 -15.95 -17.17 13.38
CA HIS A 304 -16.91 -18.24 13.59
C HIS A 304 -18.35 -17.72 13.73
N CYS A 305 -18.54 -16.57 14.37
CA CYS A 305 -19.85 -15.94 14.51
C CYS A 305 -20.35 -15.26 13.23
N HIS A 306 -19.45 -14.86 12.33
CA HIS A 306 -19.77 -14.00 11.18
C HIS A 306 -18.96 -14.35 9.91
N PRO A 307 -19.20 -15.51 9.29
CA PRO A 307 -18.42 -15.98 8.13
C PRO A 307 -18.57 -15.11 6.86
N ASP A 308 -19.60 -14.27 6.76
CA ASP A 308 -19.87 -13.43 5.58
C ASP A 308 -19.50 -11.94 5.81
N SER A 309 -18.83 -11.62 6.91
CA SER A 309 -18.48 -10.25 7.33
C SER A 309 -17.07 -9.86 6.89
N GLN A 310 -16.78 -8.56 6.81
CA GLN A 310 -15.39 -8.04 6.72
C GLN A 310 -14.53 -8.47 7.93
N ALA A 311 -15.17 -8.91 9.01
CA ALA A 311 -14.54 -9.58 10.14
C ALA A 311 -13.81 -10.90 9.79
N ASP A 312 -14.08 -11.49 8.62
CA ASP A 312 -13.42 -12.71 8.13
C ASP A 312 -12.15 -12.42 7.31
N TRP A 313 -11.42 -11.35 7.63
CA TRP A 313 -10.19 -11.04 6.90
C TRP A 313 -9.07 -12.02 7.25
N LEU A 314 -9.03 -12.55 8.49
CA LEU A 314 -8.08 -13.57 8.93
C LEU A 314 -8.77 -14.93 9.02
N PRO A 315 -8.54 -15.86 8.07
CA PRO A 315 -9.24 -17.13 8.04
C PRO A 315 -8.65 -18.15 9.02
N ILE A 316 -8.91 -17.97 10.31
CA ILE A 316 -8.45 -18.84 11.39
C ILE A 316 -9.57 -19.27 12.35
N THR A 317 -9.76 -20.58 12.51
CA THR A 317 -10.70 -21.12 13.49
C THR A 317 -10.14 -21.10 14.91
N LEU A 318 -11.02 -21.17 15.93
CA LEU A 318 -10.60 -21.19 17.33
C LEU A 318 -9.70 -22.40 17.66
N GLU A 319 -9.93 -23.54 17.01
CA GLU A 319 -9.09 -24.73 17.16
C GLU A 319 -7.68 -24.48 16.60
N GLN A 320 -7.58 -23.87 15.41
CA GLN A 320 -6.32 -23.51 14.78
C GLN A 320 -5.56 -22.46 15.60
N ALA A 321 -6.23 -21.41 16.07
CA ALA A 321 -5.64 -20.37 16.92
C ALA A 321 -5.01 -20.96 18.20
N ARG A 322 -5.70 -21.91 18.85
CA ARG A 322 -5.17 -22.63 20.01
C ARG A 322 -3.96 -23.49 19.66
N CYS A 323 -3.96 -24.16 18.51
CA CYS A 323 -2.82 -24.95 18.05
C CYS A 323 -1.60 -24.07 17.78
N VAL A 324 -1.78 -22.91 17.13
CA VAL A 324 -0.70 -21.93 16.90
C VAL A 324 -0.13 -21.41 18.23
N ALA A 325 -0.98 -21.06 19.19
CA ALA A 325 -0.53 -20.61 20.51
C ALA A 325 0.24 -21.72 21.27
N ALA A 326 -0.25 -22.96 21.22
CA ALA A 326 0.45 -24.11 21.80
C ALA A 326 1.79 -24.37 21.10
N TYR A 327 1.84 -24.25 19.78
CA TYR A 327 3.06 -24.42 18.97
C TYR A 327 4.13 -23.40 19.34
N ALA A 328 3.74 -22.12 19.47
CA ALA A 328 4.64 -21.05 19.88
C ALA A 328 5.21 -21.27 21.29
N ALA A 329 4.39 -21.81 22.21
CA ALA A 329 4.81 -22.11 23.57
C ALA A 329 5.63 -23.41 23.71
N ALA A 330 5.64 -24.27 22.68
CA ALA A 330 6.34 -25.55 22.72
C ALA A 330 7.86 -25.36 22.75
N THR A 331 8.52 -26.08 23.66
CA THR A 331 9.96 -26.01 23.91
C THR A 331 10.75 -27.13 23.23
N SER A 332 10.08 -28.20 22.81
CA SER A 332 10.69 -29.33 22.11
C SER A 332 10.25 -29.41 20.65
N ASP A 333 11.15 -29.88 19.78
CA ASP A 333 10.85 -30.07 18.35
C ASP A 333 9.83 -31.21 18.11
N ASP A 334 9.79 -32.21 19.00
CA ASP A 334 8.82 -33.30 18.96
C ASP A 334 7.40 -32.78 19.25
N ASP A 335 7.24 -31.92 20.26
CA ASP A 335 5.95 -31.27 20.55
C ASP A 335 5.51 -30.38 19.39
N ARG A 336 6.43 -29.61 18.79
CA ARG A 336 6.14 -28.77 17.62
C ARG A 336 5.70 -29.60 16.42
N THR A 337 6.36 -30.73 16.18
CA THR A 337 6.00 -31.65 15.09
C THR A 337 4.59 -32.21 15.31
N THR A 338 4.30 -32.68 16.53
CA THR A 338 2.98 -33.18 16.92
C THR A 338 1.89 -32.11 16.76
N LEU A 339 2.16 -30.89 17.22
CA LEU A 339 1.20 -29.77 17.12
C LEU A 339 0.98 -29.32 15.68
N LYS A 340 2.01 -29.40 14.83
CA LYS A 340 1.88 -29.15 13.40
C LYS A 340 0.95 -30.18 12.74
N GLU A 341 1.11 -31.47 13.05
CA GLU A 341 0.20 -32.52 12.53
C GLU A 341 -1.26 -32.28 12.99
N VAL A 342 -1.45 -31.85 14.25
CA VAL A 342 -2.78 -31.48 14.77
C VAL A 342 -3.35 -30.27 14.00
N LEU A 343 -2.53 -29.25 13.72
CA LEU A 343 -2.95 -28.09 12.95
C LEU A 343 -3.33 -28.47 11.51
N ASP A 344 -2.52 -29.30 10.85
CA ASP A 344 -2.79 -29.80 9.49
C ASP A 344 -4.12 -30.57 9.44
N ALA A 345 -4.39 -31.40 10.46
CA ALA A 345 -5.66 -32.13 10.61
C ALA A 345 -6.86 -31.21 10.92
N ALA A 346 -6.65 -30.13 11.70
CA ALA A 346 -7.68 -29.13 11.94
C ALA A 346 -7.99 -28.32 10.67
N TRP A 347 -6.98 -27.99 9.88
CA TRP A 347 -7.12 -27.31 8.59
C TRP A 347 -7.93 -28.12 7.60
N SER A 348 -7.58 -29.40 7.44
CA SER A 348 -8.27 -30.34 6.55
C SER A 348 -9.76 -30.50 6.88
N ARG A 349 -10.16 -30.34 8.15
CA ARG A 349 -11.57 -30.41 8.58
C ARG A 349 -12.37 -29.14 8.29
N SER A 350 -11.71 -27.99 8.14
CA SER A 350 -12.37 -26.70 7.97
C SER A 350 -13.02 -26.51 6.59
N GLY A 351 -12.74 -27.40 5.62
CA GLY A 351 -13.35 -27.35 4.29
C GLY A 351 -12.96 -26.13 3.45
N SER A 352 -11.97 -25.34 3.88
CA SER A 352 -11.39 -24.25 3.11
C SER A 352 -10.67 -24.83 1.89
N GLY A 353 -11.21 -24.62 0.70
CA GLY A 353 -10.82 -25.33 -0.51
C GLY A 353 -9.34 -25.22 -0.96
N ARG A 354 -9.02 -26.09 -1.92
CA ARG A 354 -7.77 -26.30 -2.70
C ARG A 354 -6.49 -26.64 -1.93
N ASP A 355 -6.16 -25.97 -0.83
CA ASP A 355 -4.92 -26.24 -0.09
C ASP A 355 -5.22 -26.89 1.28
N ASN A 356 -4.84 -28.16 1.40
CA ASN A 356 -5.10 -28.99 2.58
C ASN A 356 -4.14 -28.70 3.77
N SER A 357 -3.39 -27.60 3.73
CA SER A 357 -2.38 -27.28 4.75
C SER A 357 -2.45 -25.81 5.17
N PRO A 358 -2.18 -25.51 6.45
CA PRO A 358 -1.98 -24.14 6.91
C PRO A 358 -0.83 -23.48 6.15
N PRO A 359 -0.84 -22.15 5.98
CA PRO A 359 0.27 -21.44 5.38
C PRO A 359 1.58 -21.72 6.14
N ALA A 360 2.64 -22.08 5.40
CA ALA A 360 3.90 -22.48 6.01
C ALA A 360 4.52 -21.39 6.90
N ALA A 361 4.29 -20.11 6.56
CA ALA A 361 4.82 -18.99 7.32
C ALA A 361 4.21 -18.88 8.73
N TRP A 362 2.97 -19.34 8.93
CA TRP A 362 2.28 -19.22 10.24
C TRP A 362 3.04 -19.88 11.37
N LEU A 363 3.70 -21.02 11.08
CA LEU A 363 4.51 -21.77 12.03
C LEU A 363 6.01 -21.49 11.89
N SER A 364 6.39 -20.47 11.11
CA SER A 364 7.79 -20.04 11.02
C SER A 364 8.30 -19.65 12.41
N SER A 365 9.49 -20.15 12.75
CA SER A 365 10.23 -19.77 13.95
C SER A 365 11.23 -18.64 13.70
N ALA A 366 11.33 -18.16 12.46
CA ALA A 366 12.25 -17.09 12.08
C ALA A 366 11.54 -15.73 12.19
N PRO A 367 11.80 -14.94 13.26
CA PRO A 367 11.23 -13.59 13.35
C PRO A 367 11.88 -12.66 12.32
N ARG A 368 11.16 -11.62 11.90
CA ARG A 368 11.74 -10.52 11.12
C ARG A 368 12.78 -9.74 11.92
N ARG A 369 13.49 -8.83 11.23
CA ARG A 369 14.43 -7.90 11.85
C ARG A 369 13.78 -7.15 13.01
N GLN A 370 14.35 -7.27 14.21
CA GLN A 370 13.88 -6.52 15.39
C GLN A 370 14.13 -5.01 15.18
N CYS A 371 13.06 -4.19 15.23
CA CYS A 371 13.18 -2.73 15.06
C CYS A 371 13.32 -1.95 16.38
N VAL A 372 13.02 -2.56 17.54
CA VAL A 372 13.21 -1.92 18.85
C VAL A 372 14.68 -2.01 19.29
N PRO A 373 15.36 -0.87 19.50
CA PRO A 373 16.72 -0.86 20.04
C PRO A 373 16.80 -1.51 21.43
N ARG A 374 18.01 -1.86 21.89
CA ARG A 374 18.17 -2.50 23.21
C ARG A 374 17.74 -1.57 24.35
N GLU A 375 17.95 -0.28 24.16
CA GLU A 375 17.58 0.81 25.04
C GLU A 375 16.08 1.08 25.05
N GLY A 376 15.30 0.51 24.12
CA GLY A 376 13.88 0.78 23.92
C GLY A 376 13.61 1.91 22.94
N LEU A 377 12.35 2.02 22.52
CA LEU A 377 11.84 3.07 21.64
C LEU A 377 10.96 4.02 22.43
N SER A 378 11.13 5.33 22.26
CA SER A 378 10.40 6.35 23.02
C SER A 378 9.47 7.16 22.14
N PHE A 379 8.22 7.32 22.58
CA PHE A 379 7.18 8.11 21.94
C PHE A 379 6.81 9.27 22.86
N SER A 380 6.98 10.50 22.38
CA SER A 380 6.62 11.70 23.13
C SER A 380 5.12 11.93 23.08
N PHE A 381 4.57 12.41 24.18
CA PHE A 381 3.19 12.85 24.23
C PHE A 381 3.07 14.17 24.98
N THR A 382 2.07 14.96 24.61
CA THR A 382 1.83 16.28 25.18
C THR A 382 0.35 16.54 25.43
N ARG A 383 0.05 17.48 26.32
CA ARG A 383 -1.29 18.03 26.52
C ARG A 383 -1.23 19.44 27.06
N SER A 384 -2.12 20.32 26.63
CA SER A 384 -2.09 21.70 27.13
C SER A 384 -2.66 21.83 28.54
N LYS A 385 -2.14 22.82 29.28
CA LYS A 385 -2.67 23.22 30.58
C LYS A 385 -4.14 23.61 30.51
N ASP A 386 -4.53 24.32 29.45
CA ASP A 386 -5.89 24.85 29.33
C ASP A 386 -6.90 23.70 29.16
N GLU A 387 -6.58 22.69 28.34
CA GLU A 387 -7.38 21.47 28.23
C GLU A 387 -7.44 20.68 29.54
N LEU A 388 -6.32 20.57 30.27
CA LEU A 388 -6.30 19.95 31.60
C LEU A 388 -7.26 20.66 32.56
N VAL A 389 -7.20 21.99 32.58
CA VAL A 389 -8.03 22.83 33.47
C VAL A 389 -9.49 22.81 33.05
N GLU A 390 -9.78 22.77 31.75
CA GLU A 390 -11.12 22.67 31.20
C GLU A 390 -11.75 21.33 31.55
N CYS A 391 -11.10 20.21 31.18
CA CYS A 391 -11.62 18.87 31.41
C CYS A 391 -11.73 18.54 32.91
N LEU A 392 -10.69 18.81 33.70
CA LEU A 392 -10.67 18.41 35.11
C LEU A 392 -11.36 19.42 36.04
N GLY A 393 -11.42 20.70 35.63
CA GLY A 393 -11.99 21.78 36.45
C GLY A 393 -13.52 21.83 36.46
N ASP A 394 -14.16 21.17 35.48
CA ASP A 394 -15.62 21.15 35.33
C ASP A 394 -16.29 19.90 35.92
N LEU A 395 -15.51 18.95 36.44
CA LEU A 395 -16.02 17.75 37.08
C LEU A 395 -16.94 18.06 38.27
N GLY A 396 -17.93 17.20 38.48
CA GLY A 396 -18.75 17.11 39.68
C GLY A 396 -18.05 16.36 40.80
N SER A 397 -18.51 16.56 42.05
CA SER A 397 -17.86 15.98 43.23
C SER A 397 -17.92 14.45 43.17
N GLY A 398 -16.75 13.81 43.21
CA GLY A 398 -16.63 12.34 43.14
C GLY A 398 -16.68 11.76 41.72
N GLU A 399 -16.91 12.58 40.69
CA GLU A 399 -16.82 12.16 39.28
C GLU A 399 -15.37 11.79 38.92
N ILE A 400 -15.24 10.85 37.99
CA ILE A 400 -13.96 10.34 37.50
C ILE A 400 -13.87 10.72 36.02
N GLU A 401 -12.75 11.30 35.63
CA GLU A 401 -12.46 11.63 34.25
C GLU A 401 -11.17 10.96 33.77
N TYR A 402 -11.15 10.66 32.48
CA TYR A 402 -9.98 10.13 31.79
C TYR A 402 -9.55 11.12 30.72
N LEU A 403 -8.39 11.75 30.93
CA LEU A 403 -7.81 12.65 29.94
C LEU A 403 -6.69 11.92 29.19
N TYR A 404 -6.84 11.78 27.89
CA TYR A 404 -5.82 11.21 27.02
C TYR A 404 -4.86 12.29 26.51
N PHE A 405 -3.63 11.89 26.19
CA PHE A 405 -2.62 12.79 25.63
C PHE A 405 -2.54 12.66 24.12
N ASP A 406 -2.03 13.73 23.50
CA ASP A 406 -1.69 13.77 22.10
C ASP A 406 -0.25 13.26 21.92
N VAL A 407 -0.10 12.18 21.20
CA VAL A 407 1.15 11.56 20.76
C VAL A 407 1.55 12.20 19.45
N GLU A 408 2.80 12.66 19.39
CA GLU A 408 3.36 13.34 18.23
C GLU A 408 3.40 12.41 17.00
N ASP A 409 2.99 12.93 15.84
CA ASP A 409 2.95 12.25 14.52
C ASP A 409 2.13 10.95 14.41
N ALA A 410 1.43 10.57 15.48
CA ALA A 410 0.70 9.31 15.55
C ALA A 410 -0.62 9.34 14.77
N PRO A 411 -0.98 8.22 14.10
CA PRO A 411 -2.29 8.06 13.48
C PRO A 411 -3.47 8.06 14.46
N HIS A 412 -4.68 7.98 13.90
CA HIS A 412 -5.94 7.85 14.65
C HIS A 412 -6.19 8.98 15.66
N ALA A 413 -6.16 10.22 15.16
CA ALA A 413 -6.31 11.45 15.93
C ALA A 413 -5.17 11.73 16.94
N GLY A 414 -4.04 11.01 16.82
CA GLY A 414 -2.86 11.27 17.63
C GLY A 414 -3.00 10.83 19.09
N ILE A 415 -3.87 9.88 19.43
CA ILE A 415 -4.15 9.56 20.85
C ILE A 415 -3.47 8.25 21.31
N CYS A 416 -2.92 7.48 20.37
CA CYS A 416 -2.42 6.15 20.65
C CYS A 416 -1.07 5.90 19.97
N VAL A 417 -0.23 5.09 20.61
CA VAL A 417 0.94 4.46 20.01
C VAL A 417 0.59 3.01 19.68
N ALA A 418 0.87 2.56 18.47
CA ALA A 418 0.76 1.16 18.08
C ALA A 418 2.06 0.41 18.40
N ALA A 419 1.97 -0.66 19.18
CA ALA A 419 3.08 -1.56 19.45
C ALA A 419 2.60 -2.92 19.95
N MET A 420 3.34 -3.97 19.63
CA MET A 420 3.00 -5.38 19.88
C MET A 420 1.61 -5.77 19.37
N GLY A 421 1.20 -5.19 18.24
CA GLY A 421 -0.12 -5.35 17.66
C GLY A 421 -1.27 -4.77 18.49
N LEU A 422 -1.00 -3.79 19.35
CA LEU A 422 -1.99 -3.18 20.25
C LEU A 422 -1.84 -1.66 20.26
N HIS A 423 -2.89 -0.94 20.66
CA HIS A 423 -2.87 0.52 20.81
C HIS A 423 -2.69 0.90 22.29
N TRP A 424 -1.71 1.76 22.54
CA TRP A 424 -1.31 2.24 23.85
C TRP A 424 -1.65 3.72 23.96
N SER A 425 -2.54 4.08 24.89
CA SER A 425 -2.89 5.48 25.13
C SER A 425 -2.47 5.89 26.54
N PRO A 426 -1.51 6.82 26.70
CA PRO A 426 -1.25 7.37 28.01
C PRO A 426 -2.46 8.22 28.43
N CYS A 427 -2.87 8.13 29.68
CA CYS A 427 -3.97 8.92 30.19
C CYS A 427 -3.83 9.28 31.67
N ILE A 428 -4.41 10.41 32.04
CA ILE A 428 -4.61 10.80 33.42
C ILE A 428 -5.98 10.31 33.84
N ARG A 429 -6.02 9.55 34.94
CA ARG A 429 -7.26 9.26 35.65
C ARG A 429 -7.31 10.15 36.88
N TYR A 430 -8.28 11.05 36.91
CA TYR A 430 -8.50 11.94 38.04
C TYR A 430 -9.91 11.73 38.59
N GLN A 431 -10.01 11.63 39.91
CA GLN A 431 -11.30 11.63 40.59
C GLN A 431 -11.43 12.94 41.37
N GLN A 432 -12.48 13.70 41.10
CA GLN A 432 -12.66 14.98 41.75
C GLN A 432 -12.76 14.82 43.28
N GLY A 433 -11.95 15.61 43.99
CA GLY A 433 -11.82 15.58 45.45
C GLY A 433 -10.65 14.74 45.95
N GLN A 434 -9.96 14.01 45.06
CA GLN A 434 -8.67 13.39 45.38
C GLN A 434 -7.54 14.42 45.25
N SER A 435 -6.53 14.31 46.12
CA SER A 435 -5.35 15.17 46.10
C SER A 435 -4.34 14.81 45.00
N ALA A 436 -4.50 13.63 44.40
CA ALA A 436 -3.61 13.11 43.38
C ALA A 436 -4.42 12.62 42.18
N ALA A 437 -3.89 12.86 40.99
CA ALA A 437 -4.28 12.16 39.78
C ALA A 437 -3.30 11.01 39.54
N GLY A 438 -3.78 9.90 39.00
CA GLY A 438 -2.91 8.82 38.56
C GLY A 438 -2.59 8.96 37.08
N MET A 439 -1.34 8.70 36.71
CA MET A 439 -0.95 8.43 35.33
C MET A 439 -1.15 6.95 35.04
N TRP A 440 -1.79 6.63 33.91
CA TRP A 440 -2.09 5.28 33.48
C TRP A 440 -1.68 5.11 32.02
N LEU A 441 -1.36 3.87 31.67
CA LEU A 441 -1.23 3.45 30.28
C LEU A 441 -2.43 2.58 29.95
N GLY A 442 -3.33 3.12 29.13
CA GLY A 442 -4.47 2.39 28.62
C GLY A 442 -4.04 1.50 27.45
N LEU A 443 -4.51 0.25 27.46
CA LEU A 443 -4.36 -0.67 26.35
C LEU A 443 -5.71 -0.82 25.65
N LYS A 444 -5.75 -0.54 24.36
CA LYS A 444 -6.91 -0.63 23.50
C LYS A 444 -6.63 -1.64 22.40
N LEU A 445 -7.66 -2.41 22.04
CA LEU A 445 -7.62 -3.09 20.76
C LEU A 445 -7.78 -2.06 19.64
N PRO A 446 -6.92 -2.14 18.61
CA PRO A 446 -7.11 -1.44 17.35
C PRO A 446 -8.51 -1.64 16.79
N TRP A 447 -9.04 -0.59 16.17
CA TRP A 447 -10.35 -0.60 15.53
C TRP A 447 -10.39 -1.53 14.33
N ALA A 448 -9.25 -1.77 13.67
CA ALA A 448 -9.13 -2.73 12.59
C ALA A 448 -9.37 -4.20 13.00
N TYR A 449 -9.31 -4.51 14.31
CA TYR A 449 -9.75 -5.81 14.83
C TYR A 449 -11.22 -5.85 15.17
N HIS A 450 -11.85 -4.68 15.30
CA HIS A 450 -13.27 -4.57 15.55
C HIS A 450 -14.02 -4.60 14.24
N ARG A 451 -15.23 -5.13 14.31
CA ARG A 451 -16.20 -4.96 13.24
C ARG A 451 -16.43 -3.47 13.00
N PRO A 452 -16.67 -3.03 11.75
CA PRO A 452 -17.44 -1.81 11.54
C PRO A 452 -18.80 -2.03 12.18
N ALA A 453 -18.96 -1.62 13.43
CA ALA A 453 -20.23 -1.66 14.11
C ALA A 453 -21.23 -0.87 13.26
N GLU A 454 -22.48 -1.34 13.19
CA GLU A 454 -23.54 -0.45 12.73
C GLU A 454 -23.42 0.86 13.53
N PRO A 455 -23.60 2.03 12.90
CA PRO A 455 -23.23 3.35 13.45
C PRO A 455 -23.88 3.76 14.80
N GLN A 456 -24.66 2.87 15.43
CA GLN A 456 -25.30 3.07 16.73
C GLN A 456 -24.76 2.20 17.87
N GLU A 457 -23.99 1.14 17.61
CA GLU A 457 -23.43 0.32 18.69
C GLU A 457 -22.00 0.75 18.99
N SER A 458 -21.77 1.26 20.20
CA SER A 458 -20.40 1.44 20.71
C SER A 458 -19.65 0.11 20.55
N PRO A 459 -18.39 0.10 20.07
CA PRO A 459 -17.65 -1.12 19.82
C PRO A 459 -17.72 -1.98 21.08
N ALA A 460 -18.36 -3.15 20.95
CA ALA A 460 -18.53 -4.05 22.07
C ALA A 460 -17.11 -4.32 22.61
N PRO A 461 -16.85 -4.09 23.92
CA PRO A 461 -15.56 -4.49 24.48
C PRO A 461 -15.35 -5.96 24.15
N LEU A 462 -14.10 -6.36 23.91
CA LEU A 462 -13.75 -7.77 23.71
C LEU A 462 -14.57 -8.63 24.66
N ARG A 463 -15.25 -9.66 24.16
CA ARG A 463 -16.08 -10.53 25.01
C ARG A 463 -15.26 -11.11 26.18
N GLY A 464 -13.93 -11.16 26.05
CA GLY A 464 -12.93 -11.42 27.11
C GLY A 464 -12.93 -10.48 28.33
N ALA A 465 -13.30 -9.21 28.17
CA ALA A 465 -13.22 -8.18 29.22
C ALA A 465 -14.19 -8.42 30.39
N ASP A 466 -15.31 -9.11 30.15
CA ASP A 466 -16.31 -9.43 31.17
C ASP A 466 -15.96 -10.69 31.97
N TRP A 467 -14.97 -11.49 31.56
CA TRP A 467 -14.63 -12.77 32.22
C TRP A 467 -13.75 -12.64 33.46
N GLY A 468 -13.39 -11.43 33.89
CA GLY A 468 -12.58 -11.22 35.09
C GLY A 468 -11.19 -11.86 35.03
N LEU A 469 -10.72 -12.27 33.85
CA LEU A 469 -9.36 -12.74 33.66
C LEU A 469 -8.42 -11.55 33.81
N ALA A 470 -7.52 -11.64 34.80
CA ALA A 470 -6.46 -10.67 34.98
C ALA A 470 -5.66 -10.56 33.69
N ARG A 471 -5.75 -9.41 33.01
CA ARG A 471 -4.95 -9.13 31.83
C ARG A 471 -3.47 -9.27 32.21
N PRO A 472 -2.65 -10.07 31.50
CA PRO A 472 -1.23 -10.19 31.79
C PRO A 472 -0.49 -8.95 31.27
N PHE A 473 -0.95 -7.76 31.66
CA PHE A 473 -0.25 -6.49 31.46
C PHE A 473 1.20 -6.57 31.95
N ALA A 474 1.45 -7.39 32.98
CA ALA A 474 2.78 -7.65 33.52
C ALA A 474 3.76 -8.29 32.53
N GLN A 475 3.30 -8.79 31.37
CA GLN A 475 4.15 -9.41 30.36
C GLN A 475 4.50 -8.45 29.20
N LEU A 476 3.91 -7.25 29.17
CA LEU A 476 4.13 -6.27 28.11
C LEU A 476 5.14 -5.22 28.62
N PRO A 477 6.35 -5.15 28.05
CA PRO A 477 7.42 -4.35 28.62
C PRO A 477 7.31 -2.90 28.12
N ALA A 478 6.41 -2.13 28.72
CA ALA A 478 6.21 -0.71 28.45
C ALA A 478 6.33 0.11 29.73
N GLU A 479 7.02 1.26 29.63
CA GLU A 479 7.21 2.20 30.74
C GLU A 479 6.63 3.56 30.35
N VAL A 480 5.99 4.26 31.30
CA VAL A 480 5.47 5.62 31.07
C VAL A 480 6.16 6.57 32.01
N TYR A 481 6.65 7.68 31.45
CA TYR A 481 7.33 8.74 32.17
C TYR A 481 6.60 10.05 31.97
N LEU A 482 6.47 10.80 33.07
CA LEU A 482 6.03 12.19 33.03
C LEU A 482 7.25 13.08 33.29
N HIS A 483 7.47 14.07 32.44
CA HIS A 483 8.58 15.00 32.64
C HIS A 483 8.23 16.01 33.73
N ARG A 484 9.13 16.15 34.70
CA ARG A 484 9.10 17.21 35.69
C ARG A 484 10.11 18.27 35.29
N TRP A 485 9.76 19.54 35.47
CA TRP A 485 10.60 20.67 35.12
C TRP A 485 10.99 21.44 36.38
N ARG A 486 12.30 21.50 36.67
CA ARG A 486 12.85 22.26 37.80
C ARG A 486 13.92 23.22 37.28
N GLY A 487 13.68 24.52 37.39
CA GLY A 487 14.66 25.54 36.97
C GLY A 487 14.98 25.54 35.46
N GLY A 488 14.05 25.10 34.61
CA GLY A 488 14.25 25.00 33.15
C GLY A 488 14.98 23.73 32.67
N GLN A 489 15.39 22.85 33.58
CA GLN A 489 15.95 21.54 33.24
C GLN A 489 14.89 20.44 33.34
N LYS A 490 15.00 19.46 32.44
CA LYS A 490 14.10 18.30 32.31
C LYS A 490 14.56 17.18 33.25
N GLU A 491 13.71 16.75 34.17
CA GLU A 491 13.92 15.59 35.06
C GLU A 491 12.83 14.53 34.84
N GLU A 492 13.19 13.25 34.85
CA GLU A 492 12.23 12.13 34.80
C GLU A 492 11.80 11.78 36.23
N ALA A 493 10.51 11.89 36.54
CA ALA A 493 9.98 11.68 37.89
C ALA A 493 9.07 10.45 38.00
N ARG A 494 9.21 9.69 39.10
CA ARG A 494 8.35 8.56 39.51
C ARG A 494 7.51 8.99 40.74
N GLN A 495 6.21 8.67 40.79
CA GLN A 495 5.24 9.32 41.70
C GLN A 495 4.93 8.56 43.02
N GLU A 496 4.82 9.28 44.16
CA GLU A 496 4.29 8.86 45.49
C GLU A 496 3.36 9.97 46.10
N GLN A 497 2.40 9.59 46.99
CA GLN A 497 1.13 10.30 47.40
C GLN A 497 1.15 11.21 48.67
N GLU A 498 0.18 12.15 48.82
CA GLU A 498 -0.60 12.48 50.07
C GLU A 498 -1.71 13.60 49.96
N GLN A 499 -2.60 13.77 50.97
CA GLN A 499 -3.95 14.42 51.01
C GLN A 499 -4.09 15.80 51.72
N GLN A 500 -5.12 16.62 51.37
CA GLN A 500 -6.16 17.22 52.28
C GLN A 500 -7.11 18.27 51.61
N GLN A 501 -8.23 18.59 52.30
CA GLN A 501 -9.56 19.09 51.84
C GLN A 501 -9.96 20.45 52.52
N GLU A 502 -11.20 20.98 52.38
CA GLU A 502 -11.71 21.99 51.42
C GLU A 502 -12.92 22.77 52.03
N GLN A 503 -13.18 24.02 51.61
CA GLN A 503 -14.51 24.71 51.69
C GLN A 503 -14.54 25.98 50.79
N GLY A 504 -15.32 26.02 49.68
CA GLY A 504 -15.46 27.27 48.88
C GLY A 504 -16.30 27.30 47.59
N ARG A 505 -17.08 26.28 47.20
CA ARG A 505 -17.79 26.03 45.89
C ARG A 505 -17.64 26.92 44.63
N GLN A 506 -17.88 28.25 44.62
CA GLN A 506 -17.65 29.10 43.42
C GLN A 506 -16.24 29.66 43.37
N GLN A 507 -15.78 30.19 44.50
CA GLN A 507 -14.35 30.23 44.78
C GLN A 507 -13.76 28.84 44.56
N ALA A 508 -14.41 27.75 44.93
CA ALA A 508 -13.90 26.42 44.64
C ALA A 508 -13.93 26.07 43.16
N LYS A 509 -14.75 26.65 42.27
CA LYS A 509 -14.61 26.35 40.83
C LYS A 509 -13.35 27.04 40.28
N GLN A 510 -13.16 28.32 40.57
CA GLN A 510 -11.94 29.04 40.16
C GLN A 510 -10.68 28.56 40.92
N GLN A 511 -10.81 28.25 42.21
CA GLN A 511 -9.77 27.63 43.04
C GLN A 511 -9.54 26.18 42.63
N ARG A 512 -10.53 25.40 42.18
CA ARG A 512 -10.29 24.05 41.61
C ARG A 512 -9.48 24.18 40.32
N ARG A 513 -9.88 25.08 39.42
CA ARG A 513 -9.10 25.38 38.21
C ARG A 513 -7.68 25.85 38.56
N ALA A 514 -7.52 26.72 39.56
CA ALA A 514 -6.22 27.20 40.03
C ALA A 514 -5.41 26.13 40.78
N LEU A 515 -6.05 25.24 41.52
CA LEU A 515 -5.45 24.15 42.27
C LEU A 515 -4.96 23.07 41.32
N VAL A 516 -5.75 22.70 40.32
CA VAL A 516 -5.30 21.83 39.22
C VAL A 516 -4.09 22.47 38.56
N ALA A 517 -4.18 23.74 38.14
CA ALA A 517 -3.04 24.44 37.55
C ALA A 517 -1.80 24.49 38.46
N ALA A 518 -1.97 24.63 39.77
CA ALA A 518 -0.87 24.65 40.75
C ALA A 518 -0.29 23.26 41.01
N GLN A 519 -1.13 22.22 41.08
CA GLN A 519 -0.71 20.82 41.29
C GLN A 519 0.15 20.31 40.13
N TRP A 520 -0.15 20.76 38.91
CA TRP A 520 0.62 20.39 37.72
C TRP A 520 1.76 21.37 37.40
N ALA A 521 1.93 22.46 38.15
CA ALA A 521 2.90 23.52 37.82
C ALA A 521 4.34 23.00 37.66
N ASP A 522 4.76 22.04 38.48
CA ASP A 522 6.08 21.40 38.40
C ASP A 522 6.25 20.50 37.17
N TYR A 523 5.17 20.14 36.48
CA TYR A 523 5.17 19.26 35.30
C TYR A 523 4.87 20.01 34.01
N LEU A 524 4.51 21.29 34.11
CA LEU A 524 4.21 22.15 32.97
C LEU A 524 5.48 22.86 32.50
N ASN A 525 5.84 22.67 31.24
CA ASN A 525 6.80 23.51 30.54
C ASN A 525 6.07 24.29 29.46
N SER A 526 6.19 25.62 29.47
CA SER A 526 5.53 26.48 28.48
C SER A 526 4.01 26.22 28.37
N ASN A 527 3.35 25.95 29.51
CA ASN A 527 1.93 25.54 29.60
C ASN A 527 1.58 24.20 28.95
N MET A 528 2.57 23.35 28.66
CA MET A 528 2.37 22.00 28.15
C MET A 528 2.82 20.96 29.18
N LEU A 529 1.97 19.97 29.41
CA LEU A 529 2.34 18.75 30.11
C LEU A 529 2.98 17.83 29.08
N THR A 530 4.18 17.32 29.37
CA THR A 530 4.92 16.46 28.43
C THR A 530 5.36 15.18 29.11
N GLY A 531 5.33 14.07 28.40
CA GLY A 531 5.87 12.80 28.86
C GLY A 531 6.34 11.94 27.71
N CYS A 532 6.72 10.70 28.00
CA CYS A 532 7.01 9.71 26.98
C CYS A 532 6.55 8.30 27.38
N ILE A 533 6.16 7.52 26.38
CA ILE A 533 6.00 6.07 26.49
C ILE A 533 7.29 5.44 25.97
N LYS A 534 7.87 4.55 26.74
CA LYS A 534 9.05 3.78 26.35
C LYS A 534 8.68 2.32 26.16
N MET A 535 8.74 1.86 24.92
CA MET A 535 8.54 0.47 24.56
C MET A 535 9.89 -0.25 24.66
N LEU A 536 9.99 -1.24 25.53
CA LEU A 536 11.20 -2.01 25.70
C LEU A 536 11.16 -3.24 24.78
N ARG A 537 12.34 -3.73 24.42
CA ARG A 537 12.47 -4.94 23.63
C ARG A 537 11.94 -6.15 24.43
N PRO A 538 11.10 -7.02 23.83
CA PRO A 538 10.72 -8.29 24.44
C PRO A 538 11.97 -9.12 24.76
N THR A 539 12.06 -9.60 26.01
CA THR A 539 13.20 -10.41 26.50
C THR A 539 13.11 -11.86 26.07
#